data_AF-A0A7C4NNT2-F1
#
_entry.id   AF-A0A7C4NNT2-F1
#
_cell.length_a   1.000
_cell.length_b   1.000
_cell.length_c   1.000
_cell.angle_alpha   90.00
_cell.angle_beta   90.00
_cell.angle_gamma   90.00
#
_symmetry.space_group_name_H-M   'P 1'
#
loop_
_entity.id
_entity.type
_entity.pdbx_description
1 polymer ?
#
loop_
_entity_poly.entity_id
_entity_poly.type
_entity_poly.pdbx_seq_one_letter_code
_entity_poly.pdbx_strand_id
1 'polypeptide(L)'
;MSERETHVEQPGKSVSTVNTVVDQQEKVDIKKLVAVVPPPTTLFAKGKKTQKEKRIRLAYDASVGKDEAKISKALADELSIRNYLEITVAGKKRFRFKAVIKDSLPIDVAYVNPEVMKFHGVADKSICTIRSAD
;
A
#
# COMPACT_ATOMS: atom_id res chain seq x y z
N MET A 1 10.42 35.64 -52.76
CA MET A 1 10.49 34.98 -51.45
C MET A 1 11.94 35.12 -50.99
N SER A 2 12.23 36.16 -50.22
CA SER A 2 12.21 36.19 -48.74
C SER A 2 13.46 35.52 -48.17
N GLU A 3 14.45 36.38 -47.97
CA GLU A 3 15.38 36.49 -46.84
C GLU A 3 15.60 35.25 -45.97
N ARG A 4 16.87 34.85 -45.81
CA ARG A 4 17.49 34.66 -44.48
C ARG A 4 18.99 34.98 -44.54
N GLU A 5 19.30 36.22 -44.18
CA GLU A 5 20.57 36.58 -43.56
C GLU A 5 20.64 35.98 -42.14
N THR A 6 21.82 35.52 -41.72
CA THR A 6 22.48 35.85 -40.43
C THR A 6 23.77 35.02 -40.32
N HIS A 7 24.97 35.64 -40.43
CA HIS A 7 25.74 36.31 -39.37
C HIS A 7 26.39 35.29 -38.41
N VAL A 8 27.56 34.70 -38.76
CA VAL A 8 28.95 35.15 -38.48
C VAL A 8 29.28 35.27 -37.00
N GLU A 9 30.18 34.37 -36.55
CA GLU A 9 30.93 34.36 -35.30
C GLU A 9 31.62 35.69 -34.97
N GLN A 10 31.85 35.96 -33.67
CA GLN A 10 33.21 35.91 -33.10
C GLN A 10 33.27 36.17 -31.56
N PRO A 11 34.40 35.84 -30.90
CA PRO A 11 34.51 35.48 -29.48
C PRO A 11 35.14 36.56 -28.59
N GLY A 12 35.13 36.37 -27.25
CA GLY A 12 36.14 36.98 -26.37
C GLY A 12 35.70 37.37 -24.96
N LYS A 13 36.30 36.70 -23.96
CA LYS A 13 36.75 37.14 -22.61
C LYS A 13 36.00 38.28 -21.88
N SER A 14 35.66 38.03 -20.61
CA SER A 14 36.34 38.73 -19.49
C SER A 14 35.93 38.19 -18.10
N VAL A 15 36.95 38.12 -17.26
CA VAL A 15 36.98 37.70 -15.86
C VAL A 15 36.57 38.88 -14.98
N SER A 16 35.71 38.65 -13.98
CA SER A 16 35.48 39.47 -12.78
C SER A 16 34.51 38.66 -11.89
N THR A 17 34.59 38.47 -10.57
CA THR A 17 35.21 39.19 -9.46
C THR A 17 35.19 38.28 -8.23
N VAL A 18 36.32 38.26 -7.53
CA VAL A 18 36.52 38.17 -6.06
C VAL A 18 35.26 37.99 -5.19
N ASN A 19 35.14 36.84 -4.51
CA ASN A 19 34.23 36.70 -3.37
C ASN A 19 34.93 37.19 -2.10
N THR A 20 34.62 38.43 -1.72
CA THR A 20 34.89 38.99 -0.39
C THR A 20 33.63 38.83 0.47
N VAL A 21 33.88 38.38 1.70
CA VAL A 21 33.01 38.21 2.87
C VAL A 21 32.02 39.37 3.13
N VAL A 22 30.75 39.04 3.41
CA VAL A 22 29.68 39.81 4.11
C VAL A 22 28.43 38.93 4.13
N ASP A 23 27.44 39.00 5.01
CA ASP A 23 27.21 39.61 6.32
C ASP A 23 25.86 38.99 6.75
N GLN A 24 25.66 38.84 8.04
CA GLN A 24 24.54 38.12 8.63
C GLN A 24 23.21 38.83 8.37
N GLN A 25 22.26 38.17 7.71
CA GLN A 25 20.84 38.53 7.81
C GLN A 25 19.96 37.29 7.65
N GLU A 26 19.57 36.75 8.80
CA GLU A 26 18.61 35.67 8.95
C GLU A 26 17.23 36.17 8.49
N LYS A 27 16.85 35.80 7.26
CA LYS A 27 15.50 36.04 6.76
C LYS A 27 14.54 35.12 7.52
N VAL A 28 13.76 35.67 8.44
CA VAL A 28 12.69 34.93 9.12
C VAL A 28 11.68 34.45 8.06
N ASP A 29 11.56 33.14 7.89
CA ASP A 29 10.67 32.50 6.92
C ASP A 29 9.18 32.77 7.25
N ILE A 30 8.61 33.80 6.63
CA ILE A 30 7.20 34.22 6.74
C ILE A 30 6.24 33.08 6.37
N LYS A 31 6.70 32.10 5.57
CA LYS A 31 5.96 30.90 5.16
C LYS A 31 5.61 29.96 6.31
N LYS A 32 6.32 30.00 7.44
CA LYS A 32 5.99 29.23 8.64
C LYS A 32 4.96 29.93 9.55
N LEU A 33 4.86 31.26 9.47
CA LEU A 33 3.89 32.02 10.27
C LEU A 33 2.49 32.01 9.64
N VAL A 34 2.40 31.94 8.31
CA VAL A 34 1.16 31.63 7.57
C VAL A 34 0.87 30.11 7.56
N ALA A 35 1.37 29.39 8.57
CA ALA A 35 1.03 27.99 8.83
C ALA A 35 0.37 27.79 10.22
N VAL A 36 -0.08 28.89 10.86
CA VAL A 36 -0.83 28.82 12.14
C VAL A 36 -2.16 28.08 11.99
N VAL A 37 -2.72 28.01 10.79
CA VAL A 37 -3.87 27.15 10.49
C VAL A 37 -3.54 26.32 9.25
N PRO A 38 -3.22 25.02 9.39
CA PRO A 38 -3.09 24.16 8.22
C PRO A 38 -4.41 24.19 7.43
N PRO A 39 -4.36 24.22 6.09
CA PRO A 39 -5.58 24.14 5.29
C PRO A 39 -6.37 22.87 5.70
N PRO A 40 -7.71 22.94 5.78
CA PRO A 40 -8.54 21.85 6.32
C PRO A 40 -8.26 20.49 5.68
N THR A 41 -7.78 20.51 4.44
CA THR A 41 -7.44 19.34 3.62
C THR A 41 -6.27 18.51 4.15
N THR A 42 -5.34 19.09 4.94
CA THR A 42 -4.19 18.33 5.49
C THR A 42 -4.51 17.59 6.79
N LEU A 43 -5.62 17.92 7.47
CA LEU A 43 -6.05 17.24 8.69
C LEU A 43 -6.67 15.87 8.40
N PHE A 44 -7.40 15.73 7.29
CA PHE A 44 -8.10 14.49 6.92
C PHE A 44 -7.24 13.50 6.13
N ALA A 45 -6.07 13.91 5.65
CA ALA A 45 -5.14 13.05 4.91
C ALA A 45 -4.21 12.22 5.82
N LYS A 46 -4.29 12.41 7.15
CA LYS A 46 -3.41 11.75 8.12
C LYS A 46 -4.05 10.45 8.61
N GLY A 47 -3.77 9.35 7.91
CA GLY A 47 -3.68 8.04 8.55
C GLY A 47 -4.77 7.01 8.24
N LYS A 48 -5.20 6.85 6.98
CA LYS A 48 -5.68 5.51 6.58
C LYS A 48 -4.45 4.62 6.51
N LYS A 49 -4.13 3.92 7.61
CA LYS A 49 -3.28 2.72 7.56
C LYS A 49 -3.88 1.87 6.45
N THR A 50 -3.21 1.79 5.30
CA THR A 50 -3.63 0.95 4.19
C THR A 50 -3.68 -0.47 4.75
N GLN A 51 -4.86 -0.91 5.18
CA GLN A 51 -5.03 -2.29 5.61
C GLN A 51 -4.63 -3.12 4.41
N LYS A 52 -3.64 -3.99 4.60
CA LYS A 52 -3.14 -4.83 3.53
C LYS A 52 -4.20 -5.87 3.26
N GLU A 53 -5.14 -5.52 2.40
CA GLU A 53 -6.23 -6.37 1.96
C GLU A 53 -5.85 -7.00 0.64
N LYS A 54 -5.92 -8.33 0.57
CA LYS A 54 -5.67 -9.07 -0.67
C LYS A 54 -6.93 -9.82 -1.06
N ARG A 55 -7.33 -9.67 -2.33
CA ARG A 55 -8.44 -10.44 -2.91
C ARG A 55 -7.86 -11.69 -3.54
N ILE A 56 -8.26 -12.84 -3.03
CA ILE A 56 -7.76 -14.13 -3.49
C ILE A 56 -8.93 -15.10 -3.68
N ARG A 57 -8.63 -16.28 -4.21
CA ARG A 57 -9.62 -17.36 -4.35
C ARG A 57 -9.58 -18.27 -3.13
N LEU A 58 -10.73 -18.86 -2.86
CA LEU A 58 -10.91 -19.78 -1.75
C LEU A 58 -11.10 -21.20 -2.29
N ALA A 59 -10.38 -22.16 -1.73
CA ALA A 59 -10.43 -23.57 -2.10
C ALA A 59 -10.74 -24.43 -0.88
N TYR A 60 -11.36 -25.58 -1.10
CA TYR A 60 -11.63 -26.52 -0.03
C TYR A 60 -10.48 -27.48 0.21
N ASP A 61 -10.15 -27.67 1.48
CA ASP A 61 -9.28 -28.75 1.94
C ASP A 61 -9.93 -29.42 3.15
N ALA A 62 -10.21 -30.73 3.03
CA ALA A 62 -10.80 -31.51 4.11
C ALA A 62 -9.84 -31.71 5.29
N SER A 63 -8.54 -31.44 5.08
CA SER A 63 -7.51 -31.58 6.10
C SER A 63 -7.41 -30.35 7.03
N VAL A 64 -8.32 -29.37 6.94
CA VAL A 64 -8.34 -28.14 7.76
C VAL A 64 -9.42 -28.23 8.83
N GLY A 65 -9.13 -27.84 10.07
CA GLY A 65 -10.13 -27.75 11.15
C GLY A 65 -11.22 -26.70 10.87
N LYS A 66 -12.36 -26.77 11.58
CA LYS A 66 -13.49 -25.83 11.37
C LYS A 66 -13.12 -24.38 11.70
N ASP A 67 -12.27 -24.17 12.71
CA ASP A 67 -11.86 -22.85 13.18
C ASP A 67 -10.52 -22.38 12.58
N GLU A 68 -9.97 -23.15 11.65
CA GLU A 68 -8.65 -22.92 11.06
C GLU A 68 -8.76 -22.62 9.57
N ALA A 69 -7.84 -21.80 9.08
CA ALA A 69 -7.68 -21.53 7.65
C ALA A 69 -6.20 -21.64 7.29
N LYS A 70 -5.91 -22.42 6.25
CA LYS A 70 -4.56 -22.62 5.75
C LYS A 70 -4.23 -21.58 4.69
N ILE A 71 -3.12 -20.89 4.89
CA ILE A 71 -2.60 -19.89 3.96
C ILE A 71 -1.11 -20.13 3.69
N SER A 72 -0.62 -19.63 2.57
CA SER A 72 0.81 -19.68 2.27
C SER A 72 1.61 -18.71 3.15
N LYS A 73 2.88 -19.03 3.40
CA LYS A 73 3.79 -18.17 4.16
C LYS A 73 3.98 -16.81 3.48
N ALA A 74 4.17 -16.82 2.16
CA ALA A 74 4.28 -15.60 1.37
C ALA A 74 3.04 -14.70 1.50
N LEU A 75 1.83 -15.28 1.54
CA LEU A 75 0.60 -14.50 1.75
C LEU A 75 0.54 -13.96 3.19
N ALA A 76 0.91 -14.77 4.18
CA ALA A 76 0.95 -14.35 5.58
C ALA A 76 1.93 -13.19 5.80
N ASP A 77 3.11 -13.24 5.19
CA ASP A 77 4.13 -12.17 5.27
C ASP A 77 3.64 -10.88 4.60
N GLU A 78 3.03 -11.01 3.41
CA GLU A 78 2.49 -9.88 2.64
C GLU A 78 1.42 -9.14 3.44
N LEU A 79 0.42 -9.86 3.97
CA LEU A 79 -0.66 -9.28 4.78
C LEU A 79 -0.27 -9.07 6.25
N SER A 80 0.93 -9.52 6.66
CA SER A 80 1.42 -9.44 8.04
C SER A 80 0.47 -10.11 9.06
N ILE A 81 0.02 -11.32 8.75
CA ILE A 81 -0.90 -12.13 9.58
C ILE A 81 -0.07 -12.97 10.56
N ARG A 82 -0.33 -12.87 11.87
CA ARG A 82 0.34 -13.67 12.90
C ARG A 82 -0.50 -14.85 13.40
N ASN A 83 -1.66 -14.56 13.99
CA ASN A 83 -2.47 -15.57 14.69
C ASN A 83 -3.87 -15.72 14.12
N TYR A 84 -4.53 -14.60 13.84
CA TYR A 84 -5.90 -14.59 13.36
C TYR A 84 -5.99 -13.87 12.02
N LEU A 85 -6.82 -14.41 11.15
CA LEU A 85 -7.15 -13.83 9.86
C LEU A 85 -8.64 -13.61 9.79
N GLU A 86 -9.04 -12.53 9.13
CA GLU A 86 -10.43 -12.28 8.83
C GLU A 86 -10.67 -12.40 7.33
N ILE A 87 -11.57 -13.30 6.95
CA ILE A 87 -11.97 -13.53 5.57
C ILE A 87 -13.33 -12.88 5.36
N THR A 88 -13.41 -11.97 4.40
CA THR A 88 -14.67 -11.42 3.91
C THR A 88 -15.04 -12.06 2.59
N VAL A 89 -16.14 -12.80 2.54
CA VAL A 89 -16.66 -13.42 1.32
C VAL A 89 -17.77 -12.56 0.73
N ALA A 90 -17.63 -12.21 -0.55
CA ALA A 90 -18.60 -11.43 -1.32
C ALA A 90 -19.09 -10.12 -0.64
N GLY A 91 -18.23 -9.51 0.19
CA GLY A 91 -18.53 -8.24 0.89
C GLY A 91 -19.64 -8.30 1.94
N LYS A 92 -20.24 -9.48 2.20
CA LYS A 92 -21.39 -9.63 3.10
C LYS A 92 -21.06 -10.45 4.34
N LYS A 93 -20.27 -11.52 4.19
CA LYS A 93 -19.97 -12.43 5.30
C LYS A 93 -18.53 -12.26 5.74
N ARG A 94 -18.32 -12.02 7.03
CA ARG A 94 -17.01 -11.83 7.65
C ARG A 94 -16.77 -12.97 8.63
N PHE A 95 -15.63 -13.62 8.52
CA PHE A 95 -15.26 -14.77 9.35
C PHE A 95 -13.89 -14.57 9.95
N ARG A 96 -13.75 -14.89 11.23
CA ARG A 96 -12.45 -14.95 11.90
C ARG A 96 -12.03 -16.39 12.03
N PHE A 97 -10.83 -16.69 11.52
CA PHE A 97 -10.23 -18.00 11.60
C PHE A 97 -8.82 -17.89 12.18
N LYS A 98 -8.34 -18.99 12.76
CA LYS A 98 -6.95 -19.15 13.14
C LYS A 98 -6.11 -19.40 11.89
N ALA A 99 -5.02 -18.66 11.74
CA ALA A 99 -4.11 -18.78 10.62
C ALA A 99 -3.18 -19.99 10.78
N VAL A 100 -3.22 -20.93 9.84
CA VAL A 100 -2.27 -22.05 9.77
C VAL A 100 -1.40 -21.84 8.54
N ILE A 101 -0.12 -21.52 8.75
CA ILE A 101 0.79 -21.16 7.68
C ILE A 101 1.45 -22.42 7.11
N LYS A 102 1.34 -22.66 5.80
CA LYS A 102 1.96 -23.80 5.11
C LYS A 102 2.59 -23.36 3.78
N ASP A 103 3.87 -23.68 3.58
CA ASP A 103 4.66 -23.19 2.44
C ASP A 103 4.28 -23.82 1.09
N SER A 104 3.72 -25.03 1.12
CA SER A 104 3.35 -25.80 -0.08
C SER A 104 2.15 -25.25 -0.88
N LEU A 105 1.61 -24.09 -0.51
CA LEU A 105 0.35 -23.57 -1.03
C LEU A 105 0.58 -22.34 -1.93
N PRO A 106 -0.20 -22.17 -3.01
CA PRO A 106 -0.15 -20.96 -3.83
C PRO A 106 -0.48 -19.70 -3.04
N ILE A 107 0.08 -18.56 -3.45
CA ILE A 107 -0.21 -17.26 -2.81
C ILE A 107 -1.60 -16.73 -3.11
N ASP A 108 -2.24 -17.17 -4.20
CA ASP A 108 -3.55 -16.66 -4.63
C ASP A 108 -4.72 -17.52 -4.15
N VAL A 109 -4.47 -18.51 -3.29
CA VAL A 109 -5.46 -19.47 -2.83
C VAL A 109 -5.39 -19.64 -1.31
N ALA A 110 -6.52 -19.44 -0.62
CA ALA A 110 -6.70 -19.84 0.78
C ALA A 110 -7.50 -21.13 0.87
N TYR A 111 -7.06 -22.01 1.76
CA TYR A 111 -7.69 -23.31 1.98
C TYR A 111 -8.44 -23.31 3.29
N VAL A 112 -9.70 -23.75 3.23
CA VAL A 112 -10.62 -23.73 4.35
C VAL A 112 -11.48 -24.98 4.36
N ASN A 113 -12.07 -25.27 5.53
CA ASN A 113 -12.90 -26.45 5.70
C ASN A 113 -14.20 -26.36 4.86
N PRO A 114 -14.52 -27.39 4.04
CA PRO A 114 -15.73 -27.41 3.21
C PRO A 114 -17.04 -27.41 4.03
N GLU A 115 -17.07 -27.98 5.23
CA GLU A 115 -18.27 -28.02 6.06
C GLU A 115 -18.69 -26.63 6.53
N VAL A 116 -17.72 -25.85 7.00
CA VAL A 116 -17.97 -24.47 7.46
C VAL A 116 -18.39 -23.62 6.27
N MET A 117 -17.75 -23.78 5.13
CA MET A 117 -18.08 -23.02 3.93
C MET A 117 -19.47 -23.36 3.39
N LYS A 118 -19.87 -24.64 3.39
CA LYS A 118 -21.23 -25.06 3.04
C LYS A 118 -22.28 -24.51 4.00
N PHE A 119 -22.05 -24.56 5.30
CA PHE A 119 -22.94 -23.97 6.31
C PHE A 119 -23.13 -22.46 6.07
N HIS A 120 -22.05 -21.79 5.65
CA HIS A 120 -22.07 -20.38 5.33
C HIS A 120 -22.48 -20.07 3.89
N GLY A 121 -22.85 -21.07 3.07
CA GLY A 121 -23.25 -20.87 1.68
C GLY A 121 -22.16 -20.26 0.80
N VAL A 122 -20.89 -20.49 1.15
CA VAL A 122 -19.74 -20.15 0.31
C VAL A 122 -19.53 -21.30 -0.68
N ALA A 123 -19.22 -20.98 -1.93
CA ALA A 123 -18.95 -21.96 -2.97
C ALA A 123 -17.44 -22.17 -3.15
N ASP A 124 -17.04 -23.30 -3.75
CA ASP A 124 -15.65 -23.51 -4.15
C ASP A 124 -15.22 -22.42 -5.15
N LYS A 125 -13.93 -22.04 -5.13
CA LYS A 125 -13.34 -20.98 -5.95
C LYS A 125 -13.97 -19.59 -5.76
N SER A 126 -14.68 -19.37 -4.66
CA SER A 126 -15.22 -18.05 -4.32
C SER A 126 -14.12 -17.02 -4.16
N ILE A 127 -14.42 -15.77 -4.53
CA ILE A 127 -13.52 -14.63 -4.30
C ILE A 127 -13.72 -14.14 -2.87
N CYS A 128 -12.62 -14.07 -2.13
CA CYS A 128 -12.60 -13.56 -0.77
C CYS A 128 -11.55 -12.46 -0.61
N THR A 129 -11.86 -11.50 0.25
CA THR A 129 -10.89 -10.51 0.72
C THR A 129 -10.34 -10.99 2.06
N ILE A 130 -9.04 -11.17 2.15
CA ILE A 130 -8.35 -11.46 3.40
C ILE A 130 -7.80 -10.16 3.97
N ARG A 131 -7.95 -10.00 5.28
CA ARG A 131 -7.30 -8.96 6.05
C ARG A 131 -6.63 -9.56 7.28
N SER A 132 -5.58 -8.91 7.78
CA SER A 132 -5.05 -9.28 9.09
C SER A 132 -6.07 -8.91 10.17
N ALA A 133 -6.21 -9.79 11.14
CA ALA A 133 -6.95 -9.54 12.37
C ALA A 133 -5.95 -9.68 13.51
N ASP A 134 -5.04 -8.72 13.61
CA ASP A 134 -4.18 -8.52 14.78
C ASP A 134 -4.89 -7.62 15.81
#